data_AF-A0AAE0PPE7-F1
#
_entry.id   AF-A0AAE0PPE7-F1
#
_cell.length_a   1.000
_cell.length_b   1.000
_cell.length_c   1.000
_cell.angle_alpha   90.00
_cell.angle_beta   90.00
_cell.angle_gamma   90.00
#
_symmetry.space_group_name_H-M   'P 1'
#
loop_
_entity.id
_entity.type
_entity.pdbx_description
1 polymer ?
#
loop_
_entity_poly.entity_id
_entity_poly.type
_entity_poly.pdbx_seq_one_letter_code
_entity_poly.pdbx_strand_id
1 'polypeptide(L)'
;MIVTSRRGSVLEPHNIDLILKLHSAITHMQVPMLGYNYTFAHLCLLDDSKNCIVDDILRVLEEMQTARFSNRTVPPVRYPITRLKDGREAYIGHQLGGVQTVGSGREGVRGARALQLTYYLQGSSALNEVVAARWELIFCRELERFGAEHPELGLYPFTSSSLQKDFQRTSRVSERPCSSAWPPASRSLCFALL
;
A
#
# COMPACT_ATOMS: atom_id res chain seq x y z
N MET A 1 2.01 3.67 0.87
CA MET A 1 2.17 4.80 -0.08
C MET A 1 0.86 5.49 -0.32
N ILE A 2 0.90 6.77 -0.68
CA ILE A 2 -0.26 7.52 -1.14
C ILE A 2 -0.05 7.83 -2.63
N VAL A 3 -1.07 7.56 -3.43
CA VAL A 3 -1.17 7.95 -4.83
C VAL A 3 -2.19 9.06 -4.94
N THR A 4 -1.84 10.17 -5.56
CA THR A 4 -2.76 11.28 -5.83
C THR A 4 -2.88 11.50 -7.32
N SER A 5 -4.04 11.93 -7.79
CA SER A 5 -4.18 12.40 -9.17
C SER A 5 -3.94 13.91 -9.21
N ARG A 6 -3.04 14.38 -10.08
CA ARG A 6 -2.81 15.84 -10.25
C ARG A 6 -4.01 16.54 -10.88
N ARG A 7 -4.78 15.82 -11.72
CA ARG A 7 -5.99 16.31 -12.38
C ARG A 7 -7.02 15.20 -12.45
N GLY A 8 -8.27 15.53 -12.14
CA GLY A 8 -9.33 14.52 -12.14
C GLY A 8 -9.23 13.53 -10.98
N SER A 9 -9.66 12.29 -11.23
CA SER A 9 -9.83 11.25 -10.22
C SER A 9 -8.76 10.15 -10.33
N VAL A 10 -8.30 9.61 -9.20
CA VAL A 10 -7.47 8.38 -9.18
C VAL A 10 -8.24 7.15 -9.68
N LEU A 11 -9.57 7.23 -9.72
CA LEU A 11 -10.46 6.19 -10.26
C LEU A 11 -10.77 6.36 -11.75
N GLU A 12 -10.10 7.28 -12.45
CA GLU A 12 -10.20 7.37 -13.92
C GLU A 12 -9.50 6.18 -14.59
N PRO A 13 -10.01 5.67 -15.73
CA PRO A 13 -9.49 4.45 -16.36
C PRO A 13 -7.98 4.44 -16.59
N HIS A 14 -7.43 5.56 -17.09
CA HIS A 14 -5.99 5.72 -17.31
C HIS A 14 -5.19 5.62 -16.01
N ASN A 15 -5.65 6.30 -14.95
CA ASN A 15 -4.97 6.29 -13.65
C ASN A 15 -5.06 4.91 -12.98
N ILE A 16 -6.18 4.21 -13.13
CA ILE A 16 -6.34 2.82 -12.67
C ILE A 16 -5.31 1.91 -13.33
N ASP A 17 -5.16 1.99 -14.65
CA ASP A 17 -4.20 1.17 -15.39
C ASP A 17 -2.77 1.42 -14.92
N LEU A 18 -2.40 2.68 -14.68
CA LEU A 18 -1.10 3.04 -14.13
C LEU A 18 -0.89 2.54 -12.69
N ILE A 19 -1.92 2.65 -11.84
CA ILE A 19 -1.85 2.17 -10.45
C ILE A 19 -1.66 0.65 -10.41
N LEU A 20 -2.39 -0.10 -11.24
CA LEU A 20 -2.25 -1.55 -11.34
C LEU A 20 -0.89 -1.95 -11.94
N LYS A 21 -0.39 -1.20 -12.92
CA LYS A 21 0.97 -1.37 -13.46
C LYS A 21 2.03 -1.14 -12.38
N LEU A 22 1.90 -0.07 -11.59
CA LEU A 22 2.80 0.23 -10.46
C LEU A 22 2.75 -0.88 -9.40
N HIS A 23 1.55 -1.35 -9.04
CA HIS A 23 1.38 -2.48 -8.12
C HIS A 23 2.09 -3.74 -8.61
N SER A 24 1.94 -4.08 -9.90
CA SER A 24 2.65 -5.20 -10.52
C SER A 24 4.18 -5.00 -10.44
N ALA A 25 4.69 -3.82 -10.77
CA ALA A 25 6.11 -3.52 -10.68
C ALA A 25 6.65 -3.69 -9.25
N ILE A 26 5.95 -3.14 -8.24
CA ILE A 26 6.32 -3.23 -6.82
C ILE A 26 6.36 -4.68 -6.34
N THR A 27 5.33 -5.47 -6.65
CA THR A 27 5.24 -6.86 -6.18
C THR A 27 6.28 -7.78 -6.81
N HIS A 28 6.75 -7.45 -8.02
CA HIS A 28 7.77 -8.21 -8.75
C HIS A 28 9.20 -7.69 -8.57
N MET A 29 9.42 -6.62 -7.77
CA MET A 29 10.76 -6.14 -7.46
C MET A 29 11.62 -7.25 -6.84
N GLN A 30 12.88 -7.31 -7.26
CA GLN A 30 13.83 -8.31 -6.80
C GLN A 30 14.86 -7.70 -5.85
N VAL A 31 15.12 -8.40 -4.74
CA VAL A 31 16.11 -8.04 -3.73
C VAL A 31 17.15 -9.15 -3.65
N PRO A 32 18.34 -8.98 -4.24
CA PRO A 32 19.40 -9.97 -4.18
C PRO A 32 20.00 -10.03 -2.77
N MET A 33 19.98 -11.22 -2.16
CA MET A 33 20.56 -11.48 -0.84
C MET A 33 21.01 -12.95 -0.73
N LEU A 34 22.26 -13.18 -0.32
CA LEU A 34 22.82 -14.53 -0.10
C LEU A 34 22.62 -15.51 -1.27
N GLY A 35 22.73 -15.02 -2.51
CA GLY A 35 22.55 -15.86 -3.71
C GLY A 35 21.09 -16.16 -4.08
N TYR A 36 20.12 -15.55 -3.39
CA TYR A 36 18.70 -15.65 -3.68
C TYR A 36 18.09 -14.29 -4.03
N ASN A 37 17.10 -14.28 -4.92
CA ASN A 37 16.36 -13.07 -5.29
C ASN A 37 15.00 -13.07 -4.61
N TYR A 38 14.90 -12.34 -3.49
CA TYR A 38 13.65 -12.17 -2.77
C TYR A 38 12.72 -11.22 -3.52
N THR A 39 11.42 -11.42 -3.35
CA THR A 39 10.36 -10.58 -3.91
C THR A 39 9.31 -10.31 -2.84
N PHE A 40 8.29 -9.51 -3.14
CA PHE A 40 7.20 -9.27 -2.18
C PHE A 40 6.55 -10.57 -1.70
N ALA A 41 6.37 -11.57 -2.57
CA ALA A 41 5.79 -12.86 -2.21
C ALA A 41 6.58 -13.63 -1.14
N HIS A 42 7.87 -13.36 -1.00
CA HIS A 42 8.72 -13.98 0.02
C HIS A 42 8.72 -13.23 1.35
N LEU A 43 8.26 -11.98 1.35
CA LEU A 43 8.36 -11.04 2.46
C LEU A 43 7.01 -10.62 3.01
N CYS A 44 5.92 -10.84 2.28
CA CYS A 44 4.62 -10.31 2.64
C CYS A 44 4.05 -10.98 3.90
N LEU A 45 3.18 -10.25 4.61
CA LEU A 45 2.33 -10.85 5.62
C LEU A 45 1.30 -11.74 4.92
N LEU A 46 1.19 -13.00 5.38
CA LEU A 46 0.28 -13.98 4.82
C LEU A 46 -1.06 -14.02 5.58
N ASP A 47 -2.14 -14.26 4.85
CA ASP A 47 -3.44 -14.62 5.42
C ASP A 47 -3.51 -16.11 5.81
N ASP A 48 -4.66 -16.53 6.34
CA ASP A 48 -4.93 -17.92 6.72
C ASP A 48 -4.84 -18.89 5.53
N SER A 49 -5.06 -18.39 4.31
CA SER A 49 -4.99 -19.14 3.05
C SER A 49 -3.58 -19.11 2.42
N LYS A 50 -2.57 -18.62 3.13
CA LYS A 50 -1.17 -18.49 2.66
C LYS A 50 -1.00 -17.56 1.46
N ASN A 51 -1.88 -16.58 1.30
CA ASN A 51 -1.74 -15.53 0.29
C ASN A 51 -1.24 -14.24 0.92
N CYS A 52 -0.49 -13.43 0.16
CA CYS A 52 -0.10 -12.10 0.61
C CYS A 52 -1.34 -11.24 0.88
N ILE A 53 -1.38 -10.61 2.06
CA ILE A 53 -2.40 -9.61 2.36
C ILE A 53 -2.09 -8.35 1.55
N VAL A 54 -3.07 -7.94 0.75
CA VAL A 54 -3.07 -6.71 -0.04
C VAL A 54 -4.39 -5.97 0.19
N ASP A 55 -4.37 -4.65 0.03
CA ASP A 55 -5.56 -3.83 0.25
C ASP A 55 -6.70 -4.20 -0.73
N ASP A 56 -7.92 -4.43 -0.22
CA ASP A 56 -9.07 -4.84 -1.02
C ASP A 56 -9.43 -3.84 -2.14
N ILE A 57 -9.04 -2.56 -2.01
CA ILE A 57 -9.22 -1.57 -3.09
C ILE A 57 -8.54 -2.00 -4.39
N LEU A 58 -7.41 -2.73 -4.33
CA LEU A 58 -6.76 -3.27 -5.54
C LEU A 58 -7.69 -4.22 -6.30
N ARG A 59 -8.43 -5.08 -5.59
CA ARG A 59 -9.42 -5.98 -6.19
C ARG A 59 -10.55 -5.21 -6.88
N VAL A 60 -10.97 -4.10 -6.27
CA VAL A 60 -11.97 -3.19 -6.88
C VAL A 60 -11.41 -2.58 -8.18
N LEU A 61 -10.16 -2.09 -8.16
CA LEU A 61 -9.53 -1.52 -9.35
C LEU A 61 -9.36 -2.55 -10.47
N GLU A 62 -8.95 -3.77 -10.15
CA GLU A 62 -8.87 -4.90 -11.10
C GLU A 62 -10.23 -5.26 -11.71
N GLU A 63 -11.29 -5.25 -10.89
CA GLU A 63 -12.64 -5.49 -11.37
C GLU A 63 -13.12 -4.38 -12.30
N MET A 64 -12.86 -3.11 -11.97
CA MET A 64 -13.16 -1.97 -12.84
C MET A 64 -12.43 -2.07 -14.18
N GLN A 65 -11.14 -2.41 -14.15
CA GLN A 65 -10.32 -2.61 -15.34
C GLN A 65 -10.86 -3.77 -16.19
N THR A 66 -11.14 -4.91 -15.58
CA THR A 66 -11.64 -6.11 -16.25
C THR A 66 -13.02 -5.90 -16.87
N ALA A 67 -13.93 -5.23 -16.15
CA ALA A 67 -15.26 -4.88 -16.65
C ALA A 67 -15.14 -4.03 -17.91
N ARG A 68 -14.27 -3.01 -17.89
CA ARG A 68 -13.99 -2.16 -19.05
C ARG A 68 -13.43 -2.95 -20.23
N PHE A 69 -12.41 -3.80 -20.02
CA PHE A 69 -11.86 -4.62 -21.10
C PHE A 69 -12.84 -5.65 -21.67
N SER A 70 -13.82 -6.07 -20.86
CA SER A 70 -14.88 -6.99 -21.29
C SER A 70 -16.12 -6.27 -21.84
N ASN A 71 -16.07 -4.95 -22.06
CA ASN A 71 -17.22 -4.11 -22.45
C ASN A 71 -18.45 -4.28 -21.56
N ARG A 72 -18.24 -4.59 -20.27
CA ARG A 72 -19.28 -4.68 -19.26
C ARG A 72 -19.38 -3.36 -18.49
N THR A 73 -20.57 -3.08 -17.99
CA THR A 73 -20.79 -1.95 -17.08
C THR A 73 -19.91 -2.11 -15.84
N VAL A 74 -19.15 -1.07 -15.51
CA VAL A 74 -18.33 -1.03 -14.30
C VAL A 74 -19.26 -0.99 -13.07
N PRO A 75 -19.12 -1.92 -12.11
CA PRO A 75 -19.92 -1.90 -10.90
C PRO A 75 -19.73 -0.60 -10.11
N PRO A 76 -20.79 -0.03 -9.50
CA PRO A 76 -20.66 1.18 -8.71
C PRO A 76 -19.84 0.89 -7.44
N VAL A 77 -18.74 1.63 -7.26
CA VAL A 77 -17.93 1.57 -6.03
C VAL A 77 -18.69 2.27 -4.93
N ARG A 78 -19.12 1.53 -3.89
CA ARG A 78 -19.80 2.11 -2.72
C ARG A 78 -18.78 2.55 -1.68
N TYR A 79 -19.12 3.56 -0.90
CA TYR A 79 -18.25 4.13 0.12
C TYR A 79 -19.02 4.38 1.43
N PRO A 80 -18.43 4.08 2.61
CA PRO A 80 -17.06 3.60 2.82
C PRO A 80 -16.92 2.06 2.72
N ILE A 81 -18.02 1.34 2.55
CA ILE A 81 -18.05 -0.13 2.40
C ILE A 81 -18.50 -0.46 0.98
N THR A 82 -17.72 -1.29 0.28
CA THR A 82 -18.05 -1.78 -1.07
C THR A 82 -18.22 -3.29 -1.08
N ARG A 83 -18.98 -3.80 -2.03
CA ARG A 83 -19.14 -5.24 -2.23
C ARG A 83 -18.19 -5.70 -3.33
N LEU A 84 -17.36 -6.68 -3.02
CA LEU A 84 -16.42 -7.30 -3.95
C LEU A 84 -17.13 -8.36 -4.81
N LYS A 85 -16.50 -8.73 -5.94
CA LYS A 85 -16.99 -9.79 -6.84
C LYS A 85 -17.24 -11.14 -6.16
N ASP A 86 -16.47 -11.48 -5.13
CA ASP A 86 -16.63 -12.70 -4.33
C ASP A 86 -17.79 -12.63 -3.32
N GLY A 87 -18.48 -11.50 -3.27
CA GLY A 87 -19.62 -11.26 -2.39
C GLY A 87 -19.25 -10.68 -1.03
N ARG A 88 -17.96 -10.60 -0.67
CA ARG A 88 -17.51 -10.01 0.60
C ARG A 88 -17.74 -8.50 0.61
N GLU A 89 -17.98 -7.96 1.80
CA GLU A 89 -17.98 -6.51 2.03
C GLU A 89 -16.59 -6.07 2.49
N ALA A 90 -16.04 -5.06 1.83
CA ALA A 90 -14.72 -4.51 2.12
C ALA A 90 -14.85 -3.04 2.57
N TYR A 91 -14.22 -2.72 3.70
CA TYR A 91 -14.11 -1.35 4.17
C TYR A 91 -12.96 -0.63 3.47
N ILE A 92 -13.30 0.31 2.58
CA ILE A 92 -12.36 1.10 1.78
C ILE A 92 -12.27 2.57 2.23
N GLY A 93 -12.88 2.89 3.37
CA GLY A 93 -12.96 4.27 3.89
C GLY A 93 -11.60 4.93 4.10
N HIS A 94 -10.62 4.15 4.57
CA HIS A 94 -9.25 4.63 4.81
C HIS A 94 -8.39 4.66 3.52
N GLN A 95 -8.82 3.97 2.47
CA GLN A 95 -8.06 3.84 1.23
C GLN A 95 -8.32 4.99 0.26
N LEU A 96 -9.46 5.68 0.35
CA LEU A 96 -9.81 6.76 -0.57
C LEU A 96 -9.81 8.12 0.13
N GLY A 97 -9.10 9.09 -0.47
CA GLY A 97 -9.07 10.49 -0.01
C GLY A 97 -9.73 11.45 -1.01
N GLY A 98 -10.40 12.48 -0.50
CA GLY A 98 -11.07 13.49 -1.34
C GLY A 98 -12.19 12.90 -2.20
N VAL A 99 -13.00 12.01 -1.61
CA VAL A 99 -14.08 11.28 -2.26
C VAL A 99 -15.19 12.25 -2.71
N GLN A 100 -15.61 12.11 -3.96
CA GLN A 100 -16.76 12.77 -4.56
C GLN A 100 -17.82 11.72 -4.83
N THR A 101 -19.01 11.87 -4.25
CA THR A 101 -20.09 10.90 -4.38
C THR A 101 -21.10 11.29 -5.45
N VAL A 102 -21.86 10.30 -5.94
CA VAL A 102 -23.06 10.53 -6.75
C VAL A 102 -24.26 10.68 -5.80
N GLY A 103 -25.08 11.71 -6.01
CA GLY A 103 -26.32 11.93 -5.27
C GLY A 103 -26.11 12.07 -3.75
N SER A 104 -26.94 11.39 -2.95
CA SER A 104 -26.92 11.43 -1.48
C SER A 104 -25.77 10.64 -0.81
N GLY A 105 -24.76 10.19 -1.58
CA GLY A 105 -23.64 9.40 -1.05
C GLY A 105 -23.84 7.88 -1.09
N ARG A 106 -25.09 7.42 -1.24
CA ARG A 106 -25.44 5.99 -1.29
C ARG A 106 -25.32 5.37 -2.69
N GLU A 107 -25.22 6.19 -3.73
CA GLU A 107 -25.23 5.77 -5.14
C GLU A 107 -23.83 5.47 -5.69
N GLY A 108 -22.79 5.68 -4.88
CA GLY A 108 -21.42 5.32 -5.18
C GLY A 108 -20.47 6.51 -5.32
N VAL A 109 -19.21 6.19 -5.60
CA VAL A 109 -18.11 7.13 -5.75
C VAL A 109 -18.01 7.57 -7.21
N ARG A 110 -18.21 8.86 -7.47
CA ARG A 110 -17.93 9.48 -8.78
C ARG A 110 -16.42 9.61 -9.01
N GLY A 111 -15.67 9.92 -7.97
CA GLY A 111 -14.22 10.02 -8.04
C GLY A 111 -13.56 10.18 -6.68
N ALA A 112 -12.24 10.07 -6.66
CA ALA A 112 -11.41 10.31 -5.47
C ALA A 112 -10.13 11.04 -5.89
N ARG A 113 -9.54 11.84 -5.01
CA ARG A 113 -8.30 12.58 -5.29
C ARG A 113 -7.05 11.84 -4.87
N ALA A 114 -7.19 10.95 -3.89
CA ALA A 114 -6.09 10.15 -3.37
C ALA A 114 -6.51 8.71 -3.13
N LEU A 115 -5.53 7.82 -3.23
CA LEU A 115 -5.60 6.40 -2.96
C LEU A 115 -4.44 6.03 -2.04
N GLN A 116 -4.72 5.37 -0.92
CA GLN A 116 -3.70 4.78 -0.05
C GLN A 116 -3.56 3.29 -0.37
N LEU A 117 -2.31 2.86 -0.55
CA LEU A 117 -1.95 1.45 -0.76
C LEU A 117 -0.86 1.04 0.24
N THR A 118 -1.04 -0.11 0.87
CA THR A 118 -0.20 -0.64 1.95
C THR A 118 0.33 -2.01 1.57
N TYR A 119 1.64 -2.19 1.72
CA TYR A 119 2.34 -3.45 1.49
C TYR A 119 2.85 -3.96 2.83
N TYR A 120 2.20 -4.96 3.38
CA TYR A 120 2.55 -5.52 4.69
C TYR A 120 3.71 -6.49 4.55
N LEU A 121 4.83 -6.22 5.22
CA LEU A 121 6.01 -7.06 5.23
C LEU A 121 6.16 -7.77 6.59
N GLN A 122 6.68 -9.00 6.59
CA GLN A 122 6.88 -9.84 7.75
C GLN A 122 8.37 -9.94 8.11
N GLY A 123 8.77 -9.31 9.22
CA GLY A 123 10.10 -9.42 9.82
C GLY A 123 10.26 -10.63 10.75
N SER A 124 9.87 -11.83 10.33
CA SER A 124 9.89 -13.03 11.21
C SER A 124 11.28 -13.58 11.50
N SER A 125 12.31 -13.13 10.78
CA SER A 125 13.70 -13.53 10.98
C SER A 125 14.64 -12.35 10.78
N ALA A 126 15.84 -12.41 11.38
CA ALA A 126 16.86 -11.38 11.18
C ALA A 126 17.25 -11.21 9.70
N LEU A 127 17.23 -12.29 8.92
CA LEU A 127 17.43 -12.22 7.47
C LEU A 127 16.29 -11.44 6.80
N ASN A 128 15.04 -11.77 7.13
CA ASN A 128 13.87 -11.09 6.55
C ASN A 128 13.84 -9.61 6.92
N GLU A 129 14.26 -9.22 8.12
CA GLU A 129 14.38 -7.81 8.51
C GLU A 129 15.35 -7.05 7.60
N VAL A 130 16.54 -7.61 7.34
CA VAL A 130 17.54 -7.01 6.44
C VAL A 130 17.03 -6.95 5.00
N VAL A 131 16.40 -8.03 4.53
CA VAL A 131 15.83 -8.08 3.18
C VAL A 131 14.66 -7.09 3.03
N ALA A 132 13.78 -6.97 4.03
CA ALA A 132 12.67 -6.03 4.04
C ALA A 132 13.16 -4.58 4.02
N ALA A 133 14.17 -4.23 4.84
CA ALA A 133 14.77 -2.90 4.81
C ALA A 133 15.37 -2.56 3.43
N ARG A 134 16.00 -3.55 2.77
CA ARG A 134 16.51 -3.37 1.40
C ARG A 134 15.39 -3.29 0.36
N TRP A 135 14.32 -4.05 0.53
CA TRP A 135 13.11 -3.98 -0.30
C TRP A 135 12.49 -2.59 -0.23
N GLU A 136 12.35 -2.00 0.97
CA GLU A 136 11.83 -0.63 1.16
C GLU A 136 12.68 0.43 0.43
N LEU A 137 14.01 0.25 0.37
CA LEU A 137 14.89 1.15 -0.37
C LEU A 137 14.69 1.04 -1.89
N ILE A 138 14.51 -0.18 -2.42
CA ILE A 138 14.22 -0.39 -3.84
C ILE A 138 12.82 0.12 -4.17
N PHE A 139 11.85 -0.10 -3.29
CA PHE A 139 10.50 0.43 -3.38
C PHE A 139 10.49 1.96 -3.55
N CYS A 140 11.20 2.70 -2.70
CA CYS A 140 11.26 4.16 -2.83
C CYS A 140 11.84 4.61 -4.18
N ARG A 141 12.90 3.94 -4.66
CA ARG A 141 13.51 4.24 -5.98
C ARG A 141 12.57 3.93 -7.13
N GLU A 142 11.82 2.84 -7.03
CA GLU A 142 10.85 2.46 -8.05
C GLU A 142 9.69 3.46 -8.11
N LEU A 143 9.21 3.95 -6.96
CA LEU A 143 8.21 5.01 -6.92
C LEU A 143 8.72 6.32 -7.52
N GLU A 144 9.97 6.71 -7.23
CA GLU A 144 10.59 7.91 -7.81
C GLU A 144 10.70 7.79 -9.34
N ARG A 145 11.21 6.66 -9.83
CA ARG A 145 11.34 6.37 -11.26
C ARG A 145 9.97 6.38 -11.95
N PHE A 146 9.00 5.64 -11.42
CA PHE A 146 7.66 5.57 -11.98
C PHE A 146 6.96 6.93 -11.96
N GLY A 147 7.13 7.70 -10.90
CA GLY A 147 6.58 9.05 -10.80
C GLY A 147 7.18 10.04 -11.80
N ALA A 148 8.47 9.89 -12.13
CA ALA A 148 9.11 10.67 -13.19
C ALA A 148 8.57 10.31 -14.59
N GLU A 149 8.26 9.03 -14.83
CA GLU A 149 7.68 8.53 -16.08
C GLU A 149 6.18 8.88 -16.23
N HIS A 150 5.48 9.05 -15.11
CA HIS A 150 4.03 9.26 -15.05
C HIS A 150 3.67 10.49 -14.20
N PRO A 151 4.01 11.72 -14.66
CA PRO A 151 3.84 12.94 -13.89
C PRO A 151 2.38 13.32 -13.61
N GLU A 152 1.40 12.67 -14.25
CA GLU A 152 -0.02 12.80 -13.94
C GLU A 152 -0.37 12.26 -12.53
N LEU A 153 0.44 11.36 -12.00
CA LEU A 153 0.32 10.85 -10.64
C LEU A 153 1.30 11.57 -9.70
N GLY A 154 0.84 11.85 -8.48
CA GLY A 154 1.72 12.16 -7.35
C GLY A 154 1.90 10.90 -6.51
N LEU A 155 3.15 10.47 -6.31
CA LEU A 155 3.49 9.27 -5.55
C LEU A 155 4.26 9.65 -4.29
N TYR A 156 3.73 9.27 -3.13
CA TYR A 156 4.31 9.59 -1.83
C TYR A 156 4.65 8.28 -1.11
N PRO A 157 5.92 7.85 -1.11
CA PRO A 157 6.36 6.68 -0.36
C PRO A 157 6.32 6.97 1.14
N PHE A 158 5.99 5.94 1.91
CA PHE A 158 6.13 5.95 3.36
C PHE A 158 6.42 4.52 3.80
N THR A 159 7.51 4.32 4.53
CA THR A 159 8.00 2.99 4.93
C THR A 159 8.37 2.97 6.41
N SER A 160 8.38 1.79 7.03
CA SER A 160 8.74 1.63 8.43
C SER A 160 10.17 2.12 8.69
N SER A 161 11.12 1.87 7.77
CA SER A 161 12.49 2.38 7.91
C SER A 161 12.56 3.90 7.79
N SER A 162 11.75 4.54 6.93
CA SER A 162 11.72 6.00 6.82
C SER A 162 11.19 6.66 8.10
N LEU A 163 10.10 6.11 8.65
CA LEU A 163 9.53 6.52 9.93
C LEU A 163 10.50 6.35 11.09
N GLN A 164 11.21 5.22 11.15
CA GLN A 164 12.19 4.97 12.18
C GLN A 164 13.34 5.99 12.13
N LYS A 165 13.84 6.31 10.92
CA LYS A 165 14.90 7.32 10.74
C LYS A 165 14.41 8.71 11.15
N ASP A 166 13.20 9.08 10.76
CA ASP A 166 12.63 10.37 11.12
C ASP A 166 12.39 10.47 12.63
N PHE A 167 11.88 9.42 13.27
CA PHE A 167 11.75 9.35 14.73
C PHE A 167 13.12 9.47 15.40
N GLN A 168 14.13 8.71 14.96
CA GLN A 168 15.49 8.78 15.52
C GLN A 168 16.10 10.17 15.40
N ARG A 169 15.82 10.87 14.28
CA ARG A 169 16.35 12.20 13.98
C ARG A 169 15.64 13.34 14.73
N THR A 170 14.34 13.21 14.95
CA THR A 170 13.48 14.31 15.44
C THR A 170 13.03 14.13 16.88
N SER A 171 13.13 12.93 17.43
CA SER A 171 12.69 12.63 18.80
C SER A 171 13.75 13.00 19.83
N ARG A 172 13.34 13.71 20.88
CA ARG A 172 14.16 13.89 22.10
C ARG A 172 14.20 12.61 22.95
N VAL A 173 13.32 11.64 22.68
CA VAL A 173 13.24 10.36 23.40
C VAL A 173 14.26 9.35 22.87
N SER A 174 14.65 9.43 21.59
CA SER A 174 15.74 8.61 21.02
C SER A 174 17.13 8.98 21.55
N GLU A 175 17.29 10.17 22.14
CA GLU A 175 18.54 10.64 22.77
C GLU A 175 18.86 9.92 24.09
N ARG A 176 17.87 9.23 24.71
CA ARG A 176 18.08 8.43 25.91
C ARG A 176 17.99 6.95 25.53
N PRO A 177 19.09 6.18 25.61
CA PRO A 177 19.01 4.73 25.48
C PRO A 177 17.99 4.23 26.50
N CYS A 178 17.05 3.37 26.08
CA CYS A 178 16.25 2.61 27.03
C CYS A 178 17.21 1.80 27.90
N SER A 179 17.59 2.35 29.05
CA SER A 179 18.42 1.70 30.04
C SER A 179 17.65 0.47 30.54
N SER A 180 18.29 -0.68 30.36
CA SER A 180 17.88 -2.02 30.71
C SER A 180 17.29 -2.12 32.12
N ALA A 181 15.97 -2.20 32.23
CA ALA A 181 15.29 -2.68 33.44
C ALA A 181 13.84 -3.09 33.12
N TRP A 182 13.61 -3.93 32.11
CA TRP A 182 12.33 -4.62 31.93
C TRP A 182 12.59 -6.11 31.63
N PRO A 183 11.80 -7.05 32.20
CA PRO A 183 12.01 -8.49 32.02
C PRO A 183 11.76 -8.90 30.55
N PRO A 184 12.25 -10.08 30.12
CA PRO A 184 12.27 -10.49 28.73
C PRO A 184 10.88 -10.96 28.27
N ALA A 185 9.97 -10.02 28.07
CA ALA A 185 8.76 -10.22 27.29
C ALA A 185 8.43 -8.90 26.60
N SER A 186 8.24 -8.98 25.28
CA SER A 186 7.67 -7.89 24.46
C SER A 186 8.64 -6.79 23.98
N ARG A 187 9.55 -7.14 23.06
CA ARG A 187 10.14 -6.16 22.13
C ARG A 187 9.13 -5.59 21.10
N SER A 188 7.88 -6.05 21.09
CA SER A 188 6.84 -5.63 20.13
C SER A 188 6.10 -4.33 20.46
N LEU A 189 6.36 -3.67 21.59
CA LEU A 189 5.48 -2.59 22.09
C LEU A 189 5.91 -1.14 21.78
N CYS A 190 6.94 -0.92 20.96
CA CYS A 190 7.28 0.43 20.50
C CYS A 190 6.75 0.81 19.11
N PHE A 191 6.02 -0.08 18.42
CA PHE A 191 5.51 0.18 17.05
C PHE A 191 3.98 0.23 16.95
N ALA A 192 3.27 0.36 18.07
CA ALA A 192 1.81 0.50 18.08
C ALA A 192 1.42 1.89 18.58
N LEU A 193 1.46 2.88 17.69
CA LEU A 193 0.64 4.10 17.71
C LEU A 193 1.12 5.02 16.59
N LEU A 194 0.62 4.78 15.38
CA LEU A 194 0.22 5.77 14.37
C LEU A 194 -0.65 5.06 13.33
#